data_AF-A0A2N2P2I4-F1
#
_entry.id   AF-A0A2N2P2I4-F1
#
_cell.length_a   1.000
_cell.length_b   1.000
_cell.length_c   1.000
_cell.angle_alpha   90.00
_cell.angle_beta   90.00
_cell.angle_gamma   90.00
#
_symmetry.space_group_name_H-M   'P 1'
#
loop_
_entity.id
_entity.type
_entity.pdbx_description
1 polymer ?
#
loop_
_entity_poly.entity_id
_entity_poly.type
_entity_poly.pdbx_seq_one_letter_code
_entity_poly.pdbx_strand_id
1 'polypeptide(L)'
;MKKAPVRPIFFGITLCILLIAGILFRNVLFTFVIEPIGIFFWAIYRVLLSVDQKIFWFVLMVFAGYIVLRNMPASVDEYKKYTDAPSPKSIKGVQYWHQVFTGTAAHGKSQKTVSLEMKDLLISVIASQERLPKTKVIAALDNQQYPLPATTYAFLYPKKETMKTGLFKLNGLLPLRLKNGRLHENREQNEIVEELLQWIETYMEIHNDA
;
A
#
# COMPACT_ATOMS: atom_id res chain seq x y z
N MET A 1 14.33 56.40 -5.55
CA MET A 1 12.86 56.52 -5.68
C MET A 1 12.26 55.12 -5.81
N LYS A 2 11.49 54.65 -4.81
CA LYS A 2 10.81 53.34 -4.86
C LYS A 2 9.54 53.50 -5.72
N LYS A 3 9.44 52.77 -6.83
CA LYS A 3 8.21 52.74 -7.65
C LYS A 3 7.08 52.09 -6.83
N ALA A 4 5.98 52.80 -6.63
CA ALA A 4 4.81 52.25 -5.98
C ALA A 4 4.27 51.06 -6.79
N PRO A 5 3.75 50.00 -6.13
CA PRO A 5 3.19 48.86 -6.84
C PRO A 5 1.87 49.28 -7.49
N VAL A 6 1.89 49.52 -8.80
CA VAL A 6 0.72 49.91 -9.59
C VAL A 6 -0.31 48.79 -9.76
N ARG A 7 0.14 47.53 -9.70
CA ARG A 7 -0.70 46.32 -9.89
C ARG A 7 -1.90 46.21 -8.93
N PRO A 8 -1.76 46.39 -7.61
CA PRO A 8 -2.90 46.32 -6.68
C PRO A 8 -3.92 47.46 -6.89
N ILE A 9 -3.47 48.64 -7.34
CA ILE A 9 -4.37 49.77 -7.60
C ILE A 9 -5.26 49.48 -8.80
N PHE A 10 -4.70 48.98 -9.90
CA PHE A 10 -5.48 48.56 -11.06
C PHE A 10 -6.46 47.44 -10.71
N PHE A 11 -6.03 46.44 -9.95
CA PHE A 11 -6.92 45.37 -9.50
C PHE A 11 -8.08 45.89 -8.66
N GLY A 12 -7.83 46.81 -7.72
CA GLY A 12 -8.87 47.43 -6.91
C GLY A 12 -9.87 48.23 -7.75
N ILE A 13 -9.39 49.00 -8.73
CA ILE A 13 -10.25 49.78 -9.63
C ILE A 13 -11.10 48.84 -10.50
N THR A 14 -10.50 47.81 -11.09
CA THR A 14 -11.24 46.82 -11.88
C THR A 14 -12.32 46.13 -11.04
N LEU A 15 -12.01 45.73 -9.81
CA LEU A 15 -12.97 45.12 -8.90
C LEU A 15 -14.12 46.08 -8.54
N CYS A 16 -13.81 47.35 -8.26
CA CYS A 16 -14.82 48.38 -8.00
C CYS A 16 -15.75 48.59 -9.20
N ILE A 17 -15.20 48.66 -10.42
CA ILE A 17 -16.01 48.79 -11.64
C ILE A 17 -16.92 47.58 -11.82
N LEU A 18 -16.39 46.37 -11.59
CA LEU A 18 -17.16 45.12 -11.70
C LEU A 18 -18.30 45.06 -10.68
N LEU A 19 -18.06 45.51 -9.43
CA LEU A 19 -19.09 45.60 -8.40
C LEU A 19 -20.17 46.62 -8.74
N ILE A 20 -19.78 47.82 -9.18
CA ILE A 20 -20.73 48.86 -9.59
C ILE A 20 -21.56 48.39 -10.78
N ALA A 21 -20.92 47.75 -11.78
CA ALA A 21 -21.63 47.13 -12.90
C ALA A 21 -22.59 46.05 -12.43
N GLY A 22 -22.17 45.16 -11.52
CA GLY A 22 -23.05 44.14 -10.94
C GLY A 22 -24.29 44.71 -10.25
N ILE A 23 -24.16 45.86 -9.58
CA ILE A 23 -25.28 46.56 -8.93
C ILE A 23 -26.19 47.25 -9.97
N LEU A 24 -25.61 47.97 -10.93
CA LEU A 24 -26.37 48.69 -11.97
C LEU A 24 -27.12 47.73 -12.90
N PHE A 25 -26.53 46.58 -13.22
CA PHE A 25 -27.13 45.54 -14.06
C PHE A 25 -27.80 44.42 -13.27
N ARG A 26 -28.11 44.64 -11.98
CA ARG A 26 -28.73 43.61 -11.12
C ARG A 26 -29.98 43.00 -11.72
N ASN A 27 -30.88 43.80 -12.28
CA ASN A 27 -32.12 43.31 -12.88
C ASN A 27 -31.84 42.41 -14.09
N VAL A 28 -30.91 42.80 -14.95
CA VAL A 28 -30.50 41.98 -16.11
C VAL A 28 -29.89 40.67 -15.65
N LEU A 29 -28.99 40.71 -14.67
CA LEU A 29 -28.36 39.51 -14.10
C LEU A 29 -29.42 38.60 -13.47
N PHE A 30 -30.39 39.16 -12.75
CA PHE A 30 -31.45 38.36 -12.16
C PHE A 30 -32.34 37.69 -13.21
N THR A 31 -32.85 38.45 -14.18
CA THR A 31 -33.80 37.95 -15.19
C THR A 31 -33.15 37.03 -16.21
N PHE A 32 -31.91 37.29 -16.65
CA PHE A 32 -31.27 36.51 -17.71
C PHE A 32 -30.31 35.42 -17.22
N VAL A 33 -29.90 35.46 -15.95
CA VAL A 33 -28.96 34.47 -15.39
C VAL A 33 -29.57 33.73 -14.21
N ILE A 34 -29.96 34.44 -13.15
CA ILE A 34 -30.40 33.78 -11.91
C ILE A 34 -31.73 33.06 -12.09
N GLU A 35 -32.72 33.70 -12.69
CA GLU A 35 -34.05 33.15 -12.92
C GLU A 35 -34.05 31.89 -13.79
N PRO A 36 -33.42 31.85 -14.99
CA PRO A 36 -33.37 30.63 -15.79
C PRO A 36 -32.59 29.50 -15.10
N ILE A 37 -31.53 29.82 -14.36
CA ILE A 37 -30.82 28.83 -13.55
C ILE A 37 -31.74 28.27 -12.47
N GLY A 38 -32.50 29.13 -11.78
CA GLY A 38 -33.48 28.74 -10.77
C GLY A 38 -34.57 27.83 -11.34
N ILE A 39 -35.15 28.20 -12.49
CA ILE A 39 -36.16 27.40 -13.20
C ILE A 39 -35.57 26.05 -13.62
N PHE A 40 -34.34 26.03 -14.14
CA PHE A 40 -33.65 24.80 -14.54
C PHE A 40 -33.45 23.84 -13.35
N PHE A 41 -32.93 24.34 -12.23
CA PHE A 41 -32.77 23.52 -11.02
C PHE A 41 -34.12 23.09 -10.41
N TRP A 42 -35.12 23.96 -10.45
CA TRP A 42 -36.46 23.62 -9.99
C TRP A 42 -37.09 22.51 -10.85
N ALA A 43 -36.91 22.57 -12.17
CA ALA A 43 -37.35 21.52 -13.08
C ALA A 43 -36.63 20.19 -12.81
N ILE A 44 -35.31 20.21 -12.63
CA ILE A 44 -34.53 19.02 -12.23
C ILE A 44 -35.05 18.45 -10.91
N TYR A 45 -35.27 19.30 -9.91
CA TYR A 45 -35.79 18.89 -8.61
C TYR A 45 -37.18 18.22 -8.73
N ARG A 46 -38.07 18.79 -9.55
CA ARG A 46 -39.38 18.21 -9.84
C ARG A 46 -39.29 16.87 -10.55
N VAL A 47 -38.37 16.73 -11.50
CA VAL A 47 -38.11 15.44 -12.17
C VAL A 47 -37.61 14.42 -11.16
N LEU A 48 -36.64 14.78 -10.30
CA LEU A 48 -36.12 13.89 -9.26
C LEU A 48 -37.20 13.46 -8.26
N LEU A 49 -38.11 14.36 -7.88
CA LEU A 49 -39.27 14.02 -7.04
C LEU A 49 -40.30 13.14 -7.75
N SER A 50 -40.42 13.26 -9.07
CA SER A 50 -41.36 12.46 -9.87
C SER A 50 -40.86 11.04 -10.10
N VAL A 51 -39.56 10.78 -9.90
CA VAL A 51 -38.99 9.44 -10.02
C VAL A 51 -39.37 8.65 -8.77
N ASP A 52 -40.01 7.49 -8.96
CA ASP A 52 -40.28 6.55 -7.87
C ASP A 52 -38.98 6.23 -7.13
N GLN A 53 -39.01 6.32 -5.80
CA GLN A 53 -37.87 6.03 -4.92
C GLN A 53 -37.21 4.68 -5.26
N LYS A 54 -37.98 3.70 -5.74
CA LYS A 54 -37.46 2.41 -6.22
C LYS A 54 -36.48 2.54 -7.38
N ILE A 55 -36.76 3.43 -8.34
CA ILE A 55 -35.91 3.67 -9.51
C ILE A 55 -34.61 4.33 -9.07
N PHE A 56 -34.66 5.29 -8.15
CA PHE A 56 -33.46 5.94 -7.61
C PHE A 56 -32.52 4.93 -6.96
N TRP A 57 -33.04 4.05 -6.10
CA TRP A 57 -32.25 3.00 -5.46
C TRP A 57 -31.68 2.00 -6.47
N PHE A 58 -32.45 1.66 -7.50
CA PHE A 58 -31.96 0.79 -8.57
C PHE A 58 -30.76 1.40 -9.30
N VAL A 59 -30.86 2.66 -9.73
CA VAL A 59 -29.75 3.38 -10.38
C VAL A 59 -28.54 3.46 -9.45
N LEU A 60 -28.75 3.75 -8.17
CA LEU A 60 -27.68 3.83 -7.18
C LEU A 60 -26.97 2.48 -7.01
N MET A 61 -27.71 1.38 -6.92
CA MET A 61 -27.16 0.03 -6.80
C MET A 61 -26.35 -0.36 -8.05
N VAL A 62 -26.85 -0.05 -9.25
CA VAL A 62 -26.13 -0.30 -10.51
C VAL A 62 -24.84 0.52 -10.56
N PHE A 63 -24.90 1.80 -10.19
CA PHE A 63 -23.73 2.67 -10.17
C PHE A 63 -22.67 2.23 -9.15
N ALA A 64 -23.10 1.88 -7.94
CA ALA A 64 -22.22 1.32 -6.91
C ALA A 64 -21.60 0.00 -7.37
N GLY A 65 -22.39 -0.90 -7.97
CA GLY A 65 -21.91 -2.15 -8.55
C GLY A 65 -20.87 -1.92 -9.65
N TYR A 66 -21.09 -0.95 -10.53
CA TYR A 66 -20.12 -0.56 -11.56
C TYR A 66 -18.81 -0.06 -10.94
N ILE A 67 -18.87 0.80 -9.92
CA ILE A 67 -17.67 1.28 -9.22
C ILE A 67 -16.92 0.11 -8.58
N VAL A 68 -17.63 -0.78 -7.90
CA VAL A 68 -17.03 -1.97 -7.26
C VAL A 68 -16.36 -2.84 -8.32
N LEU A 69 -17.06 -3.18 -9.41
CA LEU A 69 -16.51 -4.00 -10.49
C LEU A 69 -15.30 -3.35 -11.16
N ARG A 70 -15.33 -2.03 -11.38
CA ARG A 70 -14.23 -1.28 -11.98
C ARG A 70 -13.00 -1.20 -11.08
N ASN A 71 -13.19 -1.08 -9.76
CA ASN A 71 -12.11 -0.98 -8.79
C ASN A 71 -11.71 -2.34 -8.20
N MET A 72 -12.40 -3.43 -8.57
CA MET A 72 -12.03 -4.76 -8.17
C MET A 72 -10.70 -5.09 -8.84
N PRO A 73 -9.62 -5.33 -8.08
CA PRO A 73 -8.37 -5.80 -8.67
C PRO A 73 -8.68 -7.10 -9.40
N ALA A 74 -8.26 -7.22 -10.65
CA ALA A 74 -8.43 -8.42 -11.46
C ALA A 74 -7.58 -9.56 -10.84
N SER A 75 -8.08 -10.17 -9.77
CA SER A 75 -7.35 -11.14 -8.94
C SER A 75 -7.24 -12.52 -9.58
N VAL A 76 -7.48 -12.64 -10.89
CA VAL A 76 -7.54 -13.93 -11.59
C VAL A 76 -6.19 -14.31 -12.20
N ASP A 77 -5.31 -13.33 -12.50
CA ASP A 77 -4.04 -13.62 -13.17
C ASP A 77 -2.85 -13.78 -12.21
N GLU A 78 -2.94 -13.29 -10.97
CA GLU A 78 -1.85 -13.46 -10.00
C GLU A 78 -1.69 -14.93 -9.58
N TYR A 79 -2.78 -15.68 -9.36
CA TYR A 79 -2.68 -17.08 -8.95
C TYR A 79 -1.98 -17.98 -9.98
N LYS A 80 -2.12 -17.68 -11.28
CA LYS A 80 -1.47 -18.47 -12.34
C LYS A 80 0.05 -18.28 -12.36
N LYS A 81 0.55 -17.14 -11.89
CA LYS A 81 1.98 -16.80 -11.87
C LYS A 81 2.73 -17.42 -10.68
N TYR A 82 2.03 -17.83 -9.62
CA TYR A 82 2.63 -18.50 -8.46
C TYR A 82 2.82 -20.01 -8.66
N THR A 83 2.11 -20.62 -9.62
CA THR A 83 2.29 -22.05 -9.97
C THR A 83 3.59 -22.32 -10.74
N ASP A 84 4.12 -21.33 -11.44
CA ASP A 84 5.40 -21.40 -12.16
C ASP A 84 6.51 -20.69 -11.37
N ALA A 85 6.63 -20.97 -10.07
CA ALA A 85 7.74 -20.47 -9.27
C ALA A 85 9.07 -20.97 -9.91
N PRO A 86 9.95 -20.08 -10.39
CA PRO A 86 11.22 -20.49 -10.97
C PRO A 86 12.03 -21.27 -9.93
N SER A 87 12.76 -22.29 -10.40
CA SER A 87 13.58 -23.11 -9.51
C SER A 87 14.45 -22.21 -8.61
N PRO A 88 14.45 -22.42 -7.28
CA PRO A 88 15.19 -21.59 -6.32
C PRO A 88 16.71 -21.63 -6.54
N LYS A 89 17.18 -22.47 -7.46
CA LYS A 89 18.59 -22.62 -7.85
C LYS A 89 19.08 -21.57 -8.85
N SER A 90 18.21 -20.68 -9.32
CA SER A 90 18.56 -19.69 -10.34
C SER A 90 18.52 -18.28 -9.77
N ILE A 91 19.35 -17.38 -10.31
CA ILE A 91 19.30 -15.93 -10.01
C ILE A 91 17.87 -15.37 -10.21
N LYS A 92 17.12 -15.93 -11.17
CA LYS A 92 15.70 -15.61 -11.40
C LYS A 92 14.80 -15.97 -10.22
N GLY A 93 15.17 -16.99 -9.43
CA GLY A 93 14.51 -17.35 -8.17
C GLY A 93 14.67 -16.24 -7.13
N VAL A 94 15.87 -15.72 -6.95
CA VAL A 94 16.11 -14.61 -6.00
C VAL A 94 15.38 -13.34 -6.43
N GLN A 95 15.40 -13.00 -7.72
CA GLN A 95 14.62 -11.87 -8.26
C GLN A 95 13.10 -12.05 -8.10
N TYR A 96 12.60 -13.27 -8.24
CA TYR A 96 11.19 -13.59 -7.99
C TYR A 96 10.83 -13.31 -6.53
N TRP A 97 11.64 -13.76 -5.57
CA TRP A 97 11.39 -13.50 -4.15
C TRP A 97 11.55 -12.03 -3.79
N HIS A 98 12.49 -11.32 -4.41
CA HIS A 98 12.59 -9.87 -4.30
C HIS A 98 11.26 -9.22 -4.71
N GLN A 99 10.69 -9.59 -5.86
CA GLN A 99 9.39 -9.06 -6.31
C GLN A 99 8.23 -9.44 -5.38
N VAL A 100 8.21 -10.65 -4.82
CA VAL A 100 7.18 -11.11 -3.88
C VAL A 100 7.23 -10.30 -2.57
N PHE A 101 8.43 -9.95 -2.09
CA PHE A 101 8.60 -9.19 -0.85
C PHE A 101 8.45 -7.67 -1.05
N THR A 102 8.94 -7.11 -2.16
CA THR A 102 8.73 -5.68 -2.48
C THR A 102 7.32 -5.40 -3.01
N GLY A 103 6.66 -6.41 -3.55
CA GLY A 103 5.29 -6.33 -4.06
C GLY A 103 4.25 -6.34 -2.95
N THR A 104 3.04 -5.90 -3.29
CA THR A 104 1.85 -5.83 -2.42
C THR A 104 1.48 -7.15 -1.73
N ALA A 105 2.05 -8.29 -2.13
CA ALA A 105 1.85 -9.59 -1.50
C ALA A 105 2.35 -9.67 -0.03
N ALA A 106 3.31 -8.81 0.36
CA ALA A 106 3.74 -8.72 1.75
C ALA A 106 2.71 -8.01 2.68
N HIS A 107 1.77 -7.24 2.13
CA HIS A 107 0.86 -6.38 2.92
C HIS A 107 -0.24 -7.11 3.71
N GLY A 108 -0.24 -8.45 3.72
CA GLY A 108 -1.20 -9.24 4.51
C GLY A 108 -0.65 -10.52 5.14
N LYS A 109 0.60 -10.90 4.86
CA LYS A 109 1.20 -12.11 5.44
C LYS A 109 1.72 -11.81 6.84
N SER A 110 1.52 -12.75 7.76
CA SER A 110 2.10 -12.68 9.10
C SER A 110 3.62 -12.72 9.01
N GLN A 111 4.33 -11.92 9.81
CA GLN A 111 5.79 -11.91 9.91
C GLN A 111 6.37 -13.33 10.09
N LYS A 112 5.67 -14.19 10.84
CA LYS A 112 6.05 -15.59 11.03
C LYS A 112 6.03 -16.40 9.73
N THR A 113 5.08 -16.14 8.85
CA THR A 113 4.99 -16.80 7.55
C THR A 113 6.14 -16.35 6.65
N VAL A 114 6.43 -15.05 6.65
CA VAL A 114 7.55 -14.48 5.90
C VAL A 114 8.88 -15.06 6.37
N SER A 115 9.13 -15.11 7.68
CA SER A 115 10.39 -15.66 8.20
C SER A 115 10.55 -17.16 7.92
N LEU A 116 9.46 -17.94 7.94
CA LEU A 116 9.48 -19.35 7.57
C LEU A 116 9.76 -19.58 6.09
N GLU A 117 9.09 -18.84 5.19
CA GLU A 117 9.33 -18.91 3.75
C GLU A 117 10.78 -18.52 3.42
N MET A 118 11.30 -17.47 4.07
CA MET A 118 12.68 -17.02 3.89
C MET A 118 13.70 -18.05 4.42
N LYS A 119 13.40 -18.69 5.55
CA LYS A 119 14.24 -19.77 6.10
C LYS A 119 14.32 -20.95 5.13
N ASP A 120 13.18 -21.38 4.57
CA ASP A 120 13.17 -22.49 3.62
C ASP A 120 13.92 -22.16 2.33
N LEU A 121 13.80 -20.92 1.85
CA LEU A 121 14.57 -20.42 0.71
C LEU A 121 16.07 -20.49 0.99
N LEU A 122 16.53 -19.93 2.10
CA LEU A 122 17.94 -19.95 2.51
C LEU A 122 18.48 -21.38 2.58
N ILE A 123 17.74 -22.29 3.22
CA ILE A 123 18.11 -23.72 3.29
C ILE A 123 18.19 -24.33 1.89
N SER A 124 17.25 -24.01 1.01
CA SER A 124 17.21 -24.56 -0.35
C SER A 124 18.39 -24.11 -1.21
N VAL A 125 18.82 -22.86 -1.07
CA VAL A 125 19.96 -22.29 -1.80
C VAL A 125 21.25 -22.91 -1.31
N ILE A 126 21.49 -22.92 0.01
CA ILE A 126 22.72 -23.48 0.60
C ILE A 126 22.82 -24.99 0.32
N ALA A 127 21.74 -25.74 0.53
CA ALA A 127 21.72 -27.18 0.26
C ALA A 127 21.98 -27.49 -1.22
N SER A 128 21.52 -26.62 -2.13
CA SER A 128 21.80 -26.78 -3.55
C SER A 128 23.26 -26.49 -3.88
N GLN A 129 23.85 -25.44 -3.30
CA GLN A 129 25.23 -25.05 -3.59
C GLN A 129 26.25 -26.03 -3.01
N GLU A 130 26.13 -26.37 -1.73
CA GLU A 130 27.08 -27.28 -1.07
C GLU A 130 26.82 -28.75 -1.39
N ARG A 131 25.75 -29.05 -2.15
CA ARG A 131 25.27 -30.42 -2.43
C ARG A 131 25.04 -31.24 -1.15
N LEU A 132 24.68 -30.57 -0.06
CA LEU A 132 24.42 -31.18 1.22
C LEU A 132 22.93 -31.50 1.39
N PRO A 133 22.58 -32.59 2.11
CA PRO A 133 21.19 -32.82 2.50
C PRO A 133 20.69 -31.66 3.38
N LYS A 134 19.44 -31.24 3.15
CA LYS A 134 18.80 -30.12 3.87
C LYS A 134 18.93 -30.22 5.39
N THR A 135 18.91 -31.44 5.95
CA THR A 135 19.05 -31.69 7.39
C THR A 135 20.39 -31.25 7.96
N LYS A 136 21.50 -31.41 7.21
CA LYS A 136 22.82 -30.94 7.63
C LYS A 136 22.91 -29.42 7.60
N VAL A 137 22.33 -28.80 6.56
CA VAL A 137 22.26 -27.33 6.44
C VAL A 137 21.45 -26.73 7.58
N ILE A 138 20.31 -27.33 7.94
CA ILE A 138 19.52 -26.88 9.10
C ILE A 138 20.36 -26.94 10.38
N ALA A 139 21.07 -28.04 10.62
CA ALA A 139 21.92 -28.18 11.79
C ALA A 139 23.07 -27.16 11.80
N ALA A 140 23.71 -26.91 10.65
CA ALA A 140 24.77 -25.91 10.52
C ALA A 140 24.26 -24.48 10.72
N LEU A 141 23.06 -24.18 10.20
CA LEU A 141 22.40 -22.89 10.38
C LEU A 141 21.98 -22.64 11.83
N ASP A 142 21.41 -23.66 12.49
CA ASP A 142 21.05 -23.61 13.92
C ASP A 142 22.28 -23.44 14.82
N ASN A 143 23.43 -24.00 14.42
CA ASN A 143 24.72 -23.85 15.11
C ASN A 143 25.48 -22.56 14.73
N GLN A 144 24.88 -21.65 13.97
CA GLN A 144 25.49 -20.39 13.52
C GLN A 144 26.80 -20.56 12.75
N GLN A 145 26.95 -21.65 11.99
CA GLN A 145 28.18 -21.94 11.25
C GLN A 145 28.33 -21.11 9.96
N TYR A 146 27.25 -20.47 9.50
CA TYR A 146 27.27 -19.58 8.34
C TYR A 146 27.41 -18.12 8.76
N PRO A 147 28.23 -17.31 8.07
CA PRO A 147 28.41 -15.89 8.40
C PRO A 147 27.21 -15.06 7.90
N LEU A 148 26.07 -15.19 8.57
CA LEU A 148 24.89 -14.36 8.32
C LEU A 148 24.89 -13.12 9.23
N PRO A 149 24.30 -11.99 8.78
CA PRO A 149 24.13 -10.82 9.63
C PRO A 149 23.33 -11.13 10.91
N ALA A 150 23.68 -10.49 12.02
CA ALA A 150 23.05 -10.72 13.31
C ALA A 150 21.54 -10.37 13.31
N THR A 151 21.17 -9.35 12.54
CA THR A 151 19.79 -8.92 12.26
C THR A 151 18.97 -10.04 11.62
N THR A 152 19.56 -10.73 10.65
CA THR A 152 18.97 -11.88 9.95
C THR A 152 18.75 -13.06 10.88
N TYR A 153 19.73 -13.37 11.75
CA TYR A 153 19.57 -14.44 12.74
C TYR A 153 18.41 -14.15 13.71
N ALA A 154 18.30 -12.92 14.20
CA ALA A 154 17.21 -12.50 15.08
C ALA A 154 15.84 -12.61 14.39
N PHE A 155 15.78 -12.32 13.09
CA PHE A 155 14.57 -12.41 12.29
C PHE A 155 14.15 -13.85 11.98
N LEU A 156 15.09 -14.72 11.61
CA LEU A 156 14.82 -16.13 11.30
C LEU A 156 14.54 -16.97 12.55
N TYR A 157 15.13 -16.59 13.68
CA TYR A 157 14.99 -17.25 14.96
C TYR A 157 14.51 -16.26 16.01
N PRO A 158 13.24 -15.79 15.91
CA PRO A 158 12.70 -14.90 16.92
C PRO A 158 12.83 -15.62 18.24
N LYS A 159 13.62 -15.02 19.16
CA LYS A 159 13.80 -15.54 20.51
C LYS A 159 12.39 -15.78 21.03
N LYS A 160 12.04 -17.02 21.34
CA LYS A 160 10.75 -17.32 21.98
C LYS A 160 10.80 -16.53 23.27
N GLU A 161 10.24 -15.33 23.26
CA GLU A 161 10.00 -14.59 24.47
C GLU A 161 9.13 -15.54 25.27
N THR A 162 9.74 -16.14 26.30
CA THR A 162 9.00 -16.88 27.29
C THR A 162 8.07 -15.84 27.88
N MET A 163 6.86 -15.79 27.33
CA MET A 163 5.74 -15.01 27.81
C MET A 163 5.63 -15.46 29.26
N LYS A 164 6.27 -14.70 30.16
CA LYS A 164 5.96 -14.76 31.58
C LYS A 164 4.51 -14.28 31.57
N THR A 165 3.60 -15.25 31.59
CA THR A 165 2.15 -15.08 31.67
C THR A 165 1.84 -14.48 33.04
N GLY A 166 2.32 -13.25 33.26
CA GLY A 166 1.88 -12.38 34.33
C GLY A 166 0.50 -11.91 33.94
N LEU A 167 -0.49 -12.48 34.61
CA LEU A 167 -1.90 -12.11 34.61
C LEU A 167 -2.08 -10.61 34.87
N PHE A 168 -1.87 -9.75 33.87
CA PHE A 168 -2.42 -8.40 33.88
C PHE A 168 -3.75 -8.43 33.12
N LYS A 169 -4.78 -8.84 33.86
CA LYS A 169 -6.17 -8.42 33.60
C LYS A 169 -6.21 -6.90 33.76
N LEU A 170 -6.14 -6.18 32.64
CA LEU A 170 -6.68 -4.83 32.56
C LEU A 170 -7.76 -4.82 31.49
N ASN A 171 -8.98 -5.06 31.97
CA ASN A 171 -10.21 -4.75 31.26
C ASN A 171 -10.29 -3.24 31.03
N GLY A 172 -10.64 -2.87 29.81
CA GLY A 172 -11.33 -1.62 29.52
C GLY A 172 -10.40 -0.45 29.18
N LEU A 173 -10.63 0.10 27.99
CA LEU A 173 -10.21 1.42 27.54
C LEU A 173 -8.72 1.60 27.22
N LEU A 174 -8.32 1.17 26.01
CA LEU A 174 -7.26 1.87 25.28
C LEU A 174 -7.67 2.16 23.83
N PRO A 175 -7.41 3.38 23.33
CA PRO A 175 -7.98 3.93 22.11
C PRO A 175 -7.24 3.48 20.85
N LEU A 176 -7.91 3.65 19.71
CA LEU A 176 -7.49 3.54 18.31
C LEU A 176 -6.15 4.24 17.95
N ARG A 177 -5.02 3.79 18.52
CA ARG A 177 -3.67 4.35 18.26
C ARG A 177 -2.61 3.29 17.97
N LEU A 178 -2.95 2.28 17.15
CA LEU A 178 -2.03 1.21 16.71
C LEU A 178 -1.90 1.11 15.18
N LYS A 179 -2.26 2.14 14.41
CA LYS A 179 -2.08 2.12 12.94
C LYS A 179 -0.70 2.62 12.48
N ASN A 180 -0.04 3.49 13.26
CA ASN A 180 1.27 4.04 12.88
C ASN A 180 2.47 3.15 13.29
N GLY A 181 2.31 2.25 14.27
CA GLY A 181 3.38 1.32 14.66
C GLY A 181 3.72 0.29 13.59
N ARG A 182 2.70 -0.19 12.84
CA ARG A 182 2.89 -1.17 11.76
C ARG A 182 3.72 -0.66 10.59
N LEU A 183 3.71 0.66 10.35
CA LEU A 183 4.51 1.25 9.27
C LEU A 183 5.99 1.23 9.58
N HIS A 184 6.37 1.43 10.85
CA HIS A 184 7.76 1.38 11.28
C HIS A 184 8.28 -0.06 11.31
N GLU A 185 7.45 -0.99 11.80
CA GLU A 185 7.76 -2.42 11.84
C GLU A 185 7.94 -2.99 10.41
N ASN A 186 7.09 -2.59 9.45
CA ASN A 186 7.24 -3.01 8.06
C ASN A 186 8.54 -2.48 7.41
N ARG A 187 9.00 -1.29 7.82
CA ARG A 187 10.24 -0.71 7.27
C ARG A 187 11.47 -1.48 7.72
N GLU A 188 11.58 -1.75 9.02
CA GLU A 188 12.68 -2.55 9.56
C GLU A 188 12.68 -3.97 8.98
N GLN A 189 11.50 -4.57 8.78
CA GLN A 189 11.38 -5.87 8.13
C GLN A 189 11.88 -5.85 6.68
N ASN A 190 11.54 -4.81 5.92
CA ASN A 190 11.99 -4.68 4.53
C ASN A 190 13.52 -4.55 4.47
N GLU A 191 14.12 -3.76 5.36
CA GLU A 191 15.59 -3.59 5.43
C GLU A 191 16.29 -4.92 5.75
N ILE A 192 15.76 -5.72 6.69
CA ILE A 192 16.33 -7.04 7.03
C ILE A 192 16.17 -8.05 5.87
N VAL A 193 15.03 -8.02 5.19
CA VAL A 193 14.76 -8.88 4.03
C VAL A 193 15.69 -8.54 2.87
N GLU A 194 15.90 -7.26 2.60
CA GLU A 194 16.82 -6.77 1.57
C GLU A 194 18.26 -7.17 1.87
N GLU A 195 18.70 -7.02 3.12
CA GLU A 195 20.04 -7.45 3.59
C GLU A 195 20.25 -8.96 3.39
N LEU A 196 19.26 -9.79 3.74
CA LEU A 196 19.34 -11.24 3.53
C LEU A 196 19.35 -11.60 2.03
N LEU A 197 18.53 -10.95 1.21
CA LEU A 197 18.51 -11.21 -0.24
C LEU A 197 19.83 -10.85 -0.89
N GLN A 198 20.41 -9.70 -0.53
CA GLN A 198 21.73 -9.27 -1.00
C GLN A 198 22.83 -10.25 -0.59
N TRP A 199 22.77 -10.77 0.64
CA TRP A 199 23.69 -11.81 1.10
C TRP A 199 23.56 -13.09 0.27
N ILE A 200 22.33 -13.54 -0.02
CA ILE A 200 22.09 -14.75 -0.83
C ILE A 200 22.63 -14.55 -2.24
N GLU A 201 22.41 -13.38 -2.84
CA GLU A 201 22.94 -13.03 -4.16
C GLU A 201 24.47 -13.10 -4.18
N THR A 202 25.12 -12.43 -3.24
CA THR A 202 26.59 -12.43 -3.10
C THR A 202 27.13 -13.85 -2.87
N TYR A 203 26.45 -14.65 -2.03
CA TYR A 203 26.84 -16.03 -1.76
C TYR A 203 26.77 -16.90 -3.02
N MET A 204 25.72 -16.74 -3.83
CA MET A 204 25.57 -17.47 -5.10
C MET A 204 26.59 -17.04 -6.15
N GLU A 205 26.93 -15.75 -6.23
CA GLU A 205 27.96 -15.26 -7.16
C GLU A 205 29.32 -15.91 -6.86
N ILE A 206 29.75 -15.88 -5.59
CA ILE A 206 31.03 -16.46 -5.16
C ILE A 206 31.13 -17.96 -5.49
N HIS A 207 30.02 -18.70 -5.35
CA HIS A 207 30.01 -20.15 -5.56
C HIS A 207 29.76 -20.59 -7.01
N ASN A 208 29.18 -19.73 -7.85
CA ASN A 208 28.97 -20.03 -9.28
C ASN A 208 30.19 -19.70 -10.14
N ASP A 209 31.07 -18.79 -9.69
CA ASP A 209 32.29 -18.41 -10.40
C ASP A 209 33.48 -19.37 -10.15
N ALA A 210 33.30 -20.40 -9.30
CA ALA A 210 34.29 -21.41 -8.93
C ALA A 210 34.07 -22.75 -9.63
#